data_AF-A0A4Y9T6K6-F1
#
_entry.id   AF-A0A4Y9T6K6-F1
#
_cell.length_a   1.000
_cell.length_b   1.000
_cell.length_c   1.000
_cell.angle_alpha   90.00
_cell.angle_beta   90.00
_cell.angle_gamma   90.00
#
_symmetry.space_group_name_H-M   'P 1'
#
loop_
_entity.id
_entity.type
_entity.pdbx_description
1 polymer ?
#
loop_
_entity_poly.entity_id
_entity_poly.type
_entity_poly.pdbx_seq_one_letter_code
_entity_poly.pdbx_strand_id
1 'polypeptide(L)'
;SYAEGGGQGDKAGTAVGRGRLSEDLASLKDFRVIFRQEPKLSVGNHFGSRLVFDRDGYLFITLGENNDRPTAQDLDKLQGKVVRIYPDGKVPDDNPFVGQAGVRPEIWSYGHRNPQGAALNPWTGILWENEHGPK
;
A
#
# COMPACT_ATOMS: atom_id res chain seq x y z
N SER A 1 -1.37 -6.61 -6.69
CA SER A 1 -0.59 -5.35 -6.73
C SER A 1 0.42 -5.45 -7.85
N TYR A 2 0.85 -4.32 -8.42
CA TYR A 2 1.86 -4.25 -9.48
C TYR A 2 2.61 -2.93 -9.41
N ALA A 3 3.82 -2.88 -9.98
CA ALA A 3 4.53 -1.62 -10.18
C ALA A 3 3.89 -0.86 -11.33
N GLU A 4 3.33 0.31 -11.04
CA GLU A 4 2.71 1.19 -12.03
C GLU A 4 3.68 2.32 -12.36
N GLY A 5 4.16 2.36 -13.61
CA GLY A 5 4.99 3.44 -14.14
C GLY A 5 4.20 4.72 -14.42
N GLY A 6 4.80 5.64 -15.18
CA GLY A 6 4.16 6.91 -15.56
C GLY A 6 4.32 8.04 -14.54
N GLY A 7 5.20 7.87 -13.54
CA GLY A 7 5.69 8.97 -12.72
C GLY A 7 6.71 9.83 -13.47
N GLN A 8 6.98 11.03 -12.95
CA GLN A 8 7.97 11.94 -13.54
C GLN A 8 9.36 11.30 -13.62
N GLY A 9 10.00 11.37 -14.78
CA GLY A 9 11.32 10.78 -15.01
C GLY A 9 11.31 9.25 -14.97
N ASP A 10 10.28 8.63 -15.56
CA ASP A 10 10.07 7.18 -15.64
C ASP A 10 9.99 6.47 -14.28
N LYS A 11 9.64 7.22 -13.23
CA LYS A 11 9.44 6.67 -11.90
C LYS A 11 8.17 5.84 -11.82
N ALA A 12 8.16 4.91 -10.87
CA ALA A 12 7.04 4.02 -10.60
C ALA A 12 6.61 4.08 -9.13
N GLY A 13 5.46 3.48 -8.85
CA GLY A 13 4.95 3.26 -7.49
C GLY A 13 4.07 2.03 -7.43
N THR A 14 3.78 1.56 -6.23
CA THR A 14 2.86 0.45 -6.03
C THR A 14 1.43 0.85 -6.39
N ALA A 15 0.76 0.06 -7.24
CA ALA A 15 -0.67 0.14 -7.47
C ALA A 15 -1.38 -1.16 -7.06
N VAL A 16 -2.63 -1.03 -6.61
CA VAL A 16 -3.51 -2.16 -6.32
C VAL A 16 -4.73 -2.06 -7.22
N GLY A 17 -4.94 -3.09 -8.03
CA GLY A 17 -6.15 -3.27 -8.80
C GLY A 17 -7.00 -4.39 -8.25
N ARG A 18 -8.31 -4.27 -8.47
CA ARG A 18 -9.32 -5.28 -8.18
C ARG A 18 -10.07 -5.59 -9.46
N GLY A 19 -10.26 -6.87 -9.74
CA GLY A 19 -11.11 -7.37 -10.82
C GLY A 19 -11.67 -8.73 -10.45
N ARG A 20 -12.59 -9.24 -11.26
CA ARG A 20 -13.15 -10.58 -11.14
C ARG A 20 -12.45 -11.50 -12.13
N LEU A 21 -11.87 -12.60 -11.66
CA LEU A 21 -11.35 -13.63 -12.55
C LEU A 21 -12.50 -14.26 -13.34
N SER A 22 -12.37 -14.34 -14.66
CA SER A 22 -13.35 -15.01 -15.53
C SER A 22 -13.45 -16.50 -15.21
N GLU A 23 -14.59 -17.12 -15.49
CA GLU A 23 -14.85 -18.53 -15.17
C GLU A 23 -13.85 -19.48 -15.86
N ASP A 24 -13.38 -19.10 -17.05
CA ASP A 24 -12.33 -19.81 -17.80
C ASP A 24 -10.89 -19.54 -17.29
N LEU A 25 -10.74 -18.73 -16.24
CA LEU A 25 -9.47 -18.31 -15.64
C LEU A 25 -8.52 -17.58 -16.59
N ALA A 26 -8.99 -17.12 -17.76
CA ALA A 26 -8.14 -16.52 -18.79
C ALA A 26 -8.00 -15.00 -18.69
N SER A 27 -8.89 -14.31 -17.96
CA SER A 27 -8.92 -12.85 -17.92
C SER A 27 -9.45 -12.29 -16.60
N LEU A 28 -9.09 -11.04 -16.31
CA LEU A 28 -9.75 -10.25 -15.28
C LEU A 28 -10.83 -9.37 -15.93
N LYS A 29 -12.06 -9.47 -15.44
CA LYS A 29 -13.19 -8.61 -15.77
C LYS A 29 -13.32 -7.48 -14.75
N ASP A 30 -13.88 -6.36 -15.17
CA ASP A 30 -14.16 -5.18 -14.32
C ASP A 30 -12.95 -4.71 -13.52
N PHE A 31 -11.77 -4.82 -14.12
CA PHE A 31 -10.53 -4.43 -13.47
C PHE A 31 -10.51 -2.92 -13.25
N ARG A 32 -10.34 -2.51 -12.00
CA ARG A 32 -10.17 -1.11 -11.62
C ARG A 32 -9.03 -0.97 -10.62
N VAL A 33 -8.30 0.13 -10.73
CA VAL A 33 -7.28 0.51 -9.74
C VAL A 33 -7.98 1.12 -8.53
N ILE A 34 -7.77 0.53 -7.37
CA ILE A 34 -8.39 0.94 -6.09
C ILE A 34 -7.42 1.71 -5.18
N PHE A 35 -6.12 1.67 -5.47
CA PHE A 35 -5.09 2.37 -4.71
C PHE A 35 -3.86 2.64 -5.57
N ARG A 36 -3.26 3.82 -5.39
CA ARG A 36 -1.96 4.20 -5.96
C ARG A 36 -1.08 4.81 -4.89
N GLN A 37 0.16 4.35 -4.83
CA GLN A 37 1.21 5.00 -4.08
C GLN A 37 1.59 6.31 -4.79
N GLU A 38 1.29 7.43 -4.14
CA GLU A 38 1.56 8.76 -4.68
C GLU A 38 2.39 9.59 -3.69
N PRO A 39 3.37 10.37 -4.18
CA PRO A 39 3.85 10.40 -5.56
C PRO A 39 4.61 9.12 -5.95
N LYS A 40 4.71 8.85 -7.26
CA LYS A 40 5.59 7.79 -7.80
C LYS A 40 7.05 8.21 -7.75
N LEU A 41 7.81 7.61 -6.84
CA LEU A 41 9.21 7.97 -6.59
C LEU A 41 10.23 6.88 -6.96
N SER A 42 9.78 5.65 -7.19
CA SER A 42 10.68 4.51 -7.34
C SER A 42 11.38 4.51 -8.70
N VAL A 43 12.68 4.20 -8.69
CA VAL A 43 13.47 3.85 -9.88
C VAL A 43 13.67 2.34 -10.00
N GLY A 44 12.79 1.53 -9.40
CA GLY A 44 12.87 0.06 -9.39
C GLY A 44 13.11 -0.56 -8.02
N ASN A 45 13.17 0.24 -6.95
CA ASN A 45 13.44 -0.20 -5.59
C ASN A 45 12.30 0.09 -4.62
N HIS A 46 12.23 -0.71 -3.55
CA HIS A 46 11.43 -0.46 -2.35
C HIS A 46 9.92 -0.21 -2.61
N PHE A 47 9.28 -1.07 -3.39
CA PHE A 47 7.83 -0.98 -3.65
C PHE A 47 6.98 -1.45 -2.46
N GLY A 48 7.47 -2.40 -1.66
CA GLY A 48 6.62 -3.15 -0.73
C GLY A 48 5.66 -4.07 -1.48
N SER A 49 4.37 -3.72 -1.51
CA SER A 49 3.28 -4.39 -2.25
C SER A 49 2.65 -5.64 -1.61
N ARG A 50 2.82 -5.89 -0.30
CA ARG A 50 2.07 -6.97 0.37
C ARG A 50 0.64 -6.55 0.65
N LEU A 51 -0.28 -7.48 0.41
CA LEU A 51 -1.72 -7.33 0.60
C LEU A 51 -2.16 -8.31 1.69
N VAL A 52 -2.85 -7.82 2.71
CA VAL A 52 -3.40 -8.65 3.79
C VAL A 52 -4.82 -8.20 4.08
N PHE A 53 -5.80 -9.08 3.86
CA PHE A 53 -7.16 -8.86 4.36
C PHE A 53 -7.22 -9.20 5.84
N ASP A 54 -7.88 -8.38 6.63
CA ASP A 54 -8.15 -8.69 8.02
C ASP A 54 -9.52 -9.35 8.24
N ARG A 55 -9.86 -9.57 9.51
CA ARG A 55 -11.11 -10.24 9.91
C ARG A 55 -12.33 -9.32 9.85
N ASP A 56 -12.10 -8.01 9.81
CA ASP A 56 -13.14 -6.99 9.82
C ASP A 56 -13.44 -6.48 8.39
N GLY A 57 -12.75 -7.02 7.39
CA GLY A 57 -12.97 -6.74 5.98
C GLY A 57 -12.10 -5.60 5.43
N TYR A 58 -11.12 -5.14 6.19
CA TYR A 58 -10.14 -4.16 5.71
C TYR A 58 -9.03 -4.86 4.92
N LEU A 59 -8.41 -4.10 4.02
CA LEU A 59 -7.24 -4.46 3.26
C LEU A 59 -6.06 -3.59 3.71
N PHE A 60 -5.05 -4.24 4.28
CA PHE A 60 -3.75 -3.64 4.52
C PHE A 60 -2.86 -3.75 3.28
N ILE A 61 -2.17 -2.67 2.96
CA ILE A 61 -1.18 -2.62 1.88
C ILE A 61 0.13 -2.08 2.45
N THR A 62 1.22 -2.83 2.27
CA THR A 62 2.55 -2.36 2.66
C THR A 62 3.24 -1.63 1.52
N LEU A 63 3.91 -0.52 1.83
CA LEU A 63 4.55 0.36 0.86
C LEU A 63 5.96 0.68 1.33
N GLY A 64 6.95 0.38 0.50
CA GLY A 64 8.31 0.85 0.77
C GLY A 64 8.45 2.34 0.43
N GLU A 65 9.54 2.95 0.89
CA GLU A 65 9.81 4.38 0.71
C GLU A 65 10.42 4.75 -0.65
N ASN A 66 10.43 3.82 -1.60
CA ASN A 66 10.97 4.03 -2.95
C ASN A 66 12.46 4.43 -2.98
N ASN A 67 13.20 4.19 -1.89
CA ASN A 67 14.59 4.56 -1.67
C ASN A 67 14.84 6.08 -1.54
N ASP A 68 13.79 6.86 -1.29
CA ASP A 68 13.82 8.25 -0.82
C ASP A 68 13.51 8.34 0.70
N ARG A 69 14.53 8.05 1.52
CA ARG A 69 14.35 7.70 2.95
C ARG A 69 13.54 8.69 3.79
N PRO A 70 13.73 10.03 3.65
CA PRO A 70 12.96 11.00 4.45
C PRO A 70 11.45 10.89 4.25
N THR A 71 11.01 10.46 3.06
CA THR A 71 9.59 10.38 2.71
C THR A 71 8.81 9.33 3.52
N ALA A 72 9.51 8.41 4.20
CA ALA A 72 8.90 7.51 5.18
C ALA A 72 8.24 8.27 6.34
N GLN A 73 8.73 9.46 6.71
CA GLN A 73 8.18 10.33 7.76
C GLN A 73 7.15 11.34 7.23
N ASP A 74 7.21 11.66 5.95
CA ASP A 74 6.28 12.61 5.31
C ASP A 74 4.86 12.01 5.25
N LEU A 75 3.91 12.67 5.92
CA LEU A 75 2.52 12.20 6.02
C LEU A 75 1.65 12.65 4.83
N ASP A 76 2.13 13.57 4.00
CA ASP A 76 1.51 13.95 2.71
C ASP A 76 1.84 12.96 1.58
N LYS A 77 2.72 11.98 1.84
CA LYS A 77 3.21 10.97 0.89
C LYS A 77 2.90 9.55 1.34
N LEU A 78 2.86 8.63 0.38
CA LEU A 78 2.61 7.20 0.60
C LEU A 78 3.87 6.34 0.57
N GLN A 79 5.05 6.95 0.71
CA GLN A 79 6.31 6.23 0.86
C GLN A 79 6.49 5.73 2.29
N GLY A 80 6.89 4.48 2.47
CA GLY A 80 7.25 3.94 3.77
C GLY A 80 6.08 3.85 4.75
N LYS A 81 4.93 3.37 4.27
CA LYS A 81 3.67 3.32 5.00
C LYS A 81 3.10 1.90 5.00
N VAL A 82 2.33 1.58 6.03
CA VAL A 82 1.23 0.62 5.90
C VAL A 82 -0.04 1.44 5.75
N VAL A 83 -0.84 1.15 4.74
CA VAL A 83 -2.16 1.77 4.56
C VAL A 83 -3.26 0.76 4.86
N ARG A 84 -4.41 1.25 5.32
CA ARG A 84 -5.63 0.47 5.55
C ARG A 84 -6.77 1.07 4.74
N ILE A 85 -7.34 0.28 3.84
CA ILE A 85 -8.46 0.67 2.97
C ILE A 85 -9.53 -0.42 2.94
N TYR A 86 -10.72 -0.12 2.44
CA TYR A 86 -11.70 -1.13 2.07
C TYR A 86 -11.32 -1.83 0.75
N PRO A 87 -11.85 -3.04 0.48
CA PRO A 87 -11.57 -3.77 -0.77
C PRO A 87 -12.06 -3.06 -2.04
N ASP A 88 -12.87 -2.01 -1.91
CA ASP A 88 -13.31 -1.17 -3.03
C ASP A 88 -12.47 0.10 -3.23
N GLY A 89 -11.48 0.35 -2.36
CA GLY A 89 -10.61 1.52 -2.42
C GLY A 89 -11.00 2.67 -1.48
N LYS A 90 -12.16 2.59 -0.80
CA LYS A 90 -12.57 3.62 0.14
C LYS A 90 -11.69 3.61 1.39
N VAL A 91 -11.54 4.78 2.01
CA VAL A 91 -10.81 4.94 3.26
C VAL A 91 -11.77 4.73 4.44
N PRO A 92 -11.44 3.89 5.43
CA PRO A 92 -12.19 3.81 6.68
C PRO A 92 -12.17 5.13 7.44
N ASP A 93 -13.34 5.60 7.89
CA ASP A 93 -13.50 6.88 8.59
C ASP A 93 -12.76 6.92 9.95
N ASP A 94 -12.46 5.74 10.51
CA ASP A 94 -11.72 5.55 11.75
C ASP A 94 -10.20 5.39 11.54
N ASN A 95 -9.68 5.61 10.32
CA ASN A 95 -8.24 5.69 10.11
C ASN A 95 -7.65 6.88 10.91
N PRO A 96 -6.42 6.74 11.46
CA PRO A 96 -5.86 7.67 12.45
C PRO A 96 -5.65 9.10 11.93
N PHE A 97 -5.61 9.30 10.61
CA PHE A 97 -5.33 10.59 9.99
C PHE A 97 -6.49 11.16 9.15
N VAL A 98 -7.67 10.54 9.20
CA VAL A 98 -8.85 11.08 8.52
C VAL A 98 -9.18 12.47 9.06
N GLY A 99 -9.50 13.40 8.15
CA GLY A 99 -9.85 14.79 8.49
C GLY A 99 -8.66 15.71 8.80
N GLN A 100 -7.43 15.20 8.79
CA GLN A 100 -6.23 16.02 9.01
C GLN A 100 -5.77 16.67 7.71
N ALA A 101 -5.67 18.01 7.70
CA ALA A 101 -5.24 18.76 6.52
C ALA A 101 -3.79 18.42 6.14
N GLY A 102 -3.55 18.14 4.85
CA GLY A 102 -2.21 17.83 4.34
C GLY A 102 -1.70 16.43 4.67
N VAL A 103 -2.53 15.54 5.23
CA VAL A 103 -2.16 14.16 5.55
C VAL A 103 -2.94 13.18 4.68
N ARG A 104 -2.30 12.09 4.26
CA ARG A 104 -2.93 11.00 3.51
C ARG A 104 -3.82 10.16 4.44
N PRO A 105 -5.15 10.16 4.27
CA PRO A 105 -6.07 9.50 5.20
C PRO A 105 -5.98 7.97 5.12
N GLU A 106 -5.35 7.41 4.09
CA GLU A 106 -5.14 5.96 3.93
C GLU A 106 -4.11 5.40 4.93
N ILE A 107 -3.26 6.25 5.52
CA ILE A 107 -2.15 5.82 6.39
C ILE A 107 -2.68 5.16 7.66
N TRP A 108 -2.15 3.97 7.96
CA TRP A 108 -2.34 3.25 9.22
C TRP A 108 -1.09 3.36 10.11
N SER A 109 0.09 3.15 9.53
CA SER A 109 1.40 3.36 10.18
C SER A 109 2.42 3.91 9.19
N TYR A 110 3.49 4.52 9.70
CA TYR A 110 4.52 5.18 8.91
C TYR A 110 5.92 4.93 9.48
N GLY A 111 6.95 5.29 8.71
CA GLY A 111 8.35 5.09 9.11
C GLY A 111 8.95 3.76 8.65
N HIS A 112 8.32 3.08 7.69
CA HIS A 112 8.81 1.81 7.15
C HIS A 112 9.80 2.04 6.01
N ARG A 113 10.83 1.20 5.91
CA ARG A 113 11.79 1.23 4.79
C ARG A 113 11.26 0.44 3.61
N ASN A 114 11.36 -0.89 3.68
CA ASN A 114 10.96 -1.76 2.58
C ASN A 114 10.33 -3.06 3.10
N PRO A 115 9.03 -2.99 3.49
CA PRO A 115 8.29 -4.16 3.92
C PRO A 115 8.26 -5.25 2.85
N GLN A 116 8.37 -6.53 3.24
CA GLN A 116 8.33 -7.67 2.32
C GLN A 116 7.19 -8.62 2.70
N GLY A 117 7.29 -9.21 3.88
CA GLY A 117 6.28 -10.07 4.47
C GLY A 117 5.29 -9.28 5.31
N ALA A 118 4.03 -9.66 5.23
CA ALA A 118 3.02 -9.28 6.22
C ALA A 118 1.95 -10.37 6.30
N ALA A 119 1.43 -10.60 7.50
CA ALA A 119 0.40 -11.59 7.77
C ALA A 119 -0.38 -11.22 9.02
N LEU A 120 -1.62 -11.68 9.15
CA LEU A 120 -2.30 -11.63 10.43
C LEU A 120 -1.75 -12.71 11.36
N ASN A 121 -1.49 -12.33 12.59
CA ASN A 121 -1.33 -13.29 13.66
C ASN A 121 -2.66 -14.07 13.84
N PRO A 122 -2.66 -15.41 13.74
CA PRO A 122 -3.90 -16.20 13.74
C PRO A 122 -4.58 -16.26 15.12
N TRP A 123 -3.87 -15.95 16.21
CA TRP A 123 -4.46 -15.96 17.55
C TRP A 123 -5.06 -14.60 17.90
N THR A 124 -4.38 -13.51 17.53
CA THR A 124 -4.80 -12.15 17.93
C THR A 124 -5.51 -11.37 16.83
N GLY A 125 -5.37 -11.76 15.57
CA GLY A 125 -5.84 -10.98 14.42
C GLY A 125 -5.02 -9.72 14.14
N ILE A 126 -3.92 -9.49 14.88
CA ILE A 126 -3.06 -8.32 14.70
C ILE A 126 -2.16 -8.52 13.49
N LEU A 127 -2.03 -7.49 12.64
CA LEU A 127 -1.09 -7.49 11.52
C LEU A 127 0.36 -7.52 12.03
N TRP A 128 1.14 -8.48 11.54
CA TRP A 128 2.59 -8.52 11.64
C TRP A 128 3.20 -8.22 10.28
N GLU A 129 4.32 -7.52 10.27
CA GLU A 129 5.13 -7.25 9.07
C GLU A 129 6.60 -7.52 9.34
N ASN A 130 7.38 -7.72 8.27
CA ASN A 130 8.82 -7.57 8.31
C ASN A 130 9.32 -6.68 7.17
N GLU A 131 10.49 -6.07 7.38
CA GLU A 131 11.10 -5.17 6.41
C GLU A 131 12.61 -5.34 6.29
N HIS A 132 13.13 -5.05 5.09
CA HIS A 132 14.57 -5.02 4.87
C HIS A 132 15.17 -3.73 5.45
N GLY A 133 16.09 -3.87 6.40
CA GLY A 133 16.79 -2.75 7.04
C GLY A 133 17.79 -2.02 6.13
N PRO A 134 18.35 -0.89 6.62
CA PRO A 134 19.32 -0.08 5.90
C PRO A 134 20.73 -0.65 6.05
N LYS A 135 21.19 -1.45 5.07
CA LYS A 135 22.61 -1.77 4.91
C LYS A 135 22.97 -1.69 3.43
#